data_AF-A0A8T4JK96-F1
#
_entry.id   AF-A0A8T4JK96-F1
#
_cell.length_a   1.000
_cell.length_b   1.000
_cell.length_c   1.000
_cell.angle_alpha   90.00
_cell.angle_beta   90.00
_cell.angle_gamma   90.00
#
_symmetry.space_group_name_H-M   'P 1'
#
loop_
_entity.id
_entity.type
_entity.pdbx_description
1 polymer ?
#
loop_
_entity_poly.entity_id
_entity_poly.type
_entity_poly.pdbx_seq_one_letter_code
_entity_poly.pdbx_strand_id
1 'polypeptide(L)'
;MTWHGMHSERVKKQIGILLPQIFGELSKGRTLNAYMSQSQVEVFSKRSSFALLNSKELLSDIKQNTKRIAKEMQETAIKNIDKINNMSNKEISDLLKEIKKLQSSAVSYNVIIVFADVFGQITDLATNIITKRKNLKNPSHIYSKMLSMPFEKSLTESAYENIKGINASEELLEKYFWLEQGYIGRGLTLEQLNEIRKSHEDDIEEVSRFEEVVKELELSEEEKYVFEVSRTLIELKSLRADSRQFLHVLTNKIIDLLAKRLEIDVKSLEALYTEEICEILESNKTLPKNIEQRKVRCLLIPKEKRNGYDISLGEDVESFLEQNLLKQEAKTQKELKGQTAYAGKVKGKVKLVFGPQHNDKVKEGDILVSIVTSPQLLPAMKRAKAFVTDIGGVTCHAAIVSREMKKPCIVGTKTATQVLHDGDLVEVDADKGVVRIIKK
;
A
#
# COMPACT_ATOMS: atom_id res chain seq x y z
N MET A 1 -3.87 8.55 8.41
CA MET A 1 -3.52 7.57 9.46
C MET A 1 -2.46 8.18 10.36
N THR A 2 -2.84 8.72 11.51
CA THR A 2 -1.98 8.64 12.69
C THR A 2 -2.13 7.24 13.25
N TRP A 3 -1.07 6.44 13.10
CA TRP A 3 -0.99 4.99 13.34
C TRP A 3 -1.03 4.61 14.83
N HIS A 4 -1.99 5.13 15.59
CA HIS A 4 -2.11 4.79 17.01
C HIS A 4 -2.64 3.38 17.27
N GLY A 5 -3.08 2.65 16.25
CA GLY A 5 -3.43 1.23 16.33
C GLY A 5 -2.24 0.28 16.57
N MET A 6 -0.99 0.71 16.56
CA MET A 6 0.14 -0.23 16.60
C MET A 6 0.62 -0.66 17.99
N HIS A 7 -0.09 -0.26 19.05
CA HIS A 7 0.27 -0.52 20.44
C HIS A 7 -0.56 -1.65 21.08
N SER A 8 -0.75 -2.77 20.36
CA SER A 8 -1.43 -3.96 20.93
C SER A 8 -0.41 -4.99 21.42
N GLU A 9 -0.45 -5.35 22.70
CA GLU A 9 0.33 -6.47 23.29
C GLU A 9 0.08 -7.82 22.58
N ARG A 10 -1.04 -7.96 21.86
CA ARG A 10 -1.35 -9.15 21.05
C ARG A 10 -0.44 -9.28 19.83
N VAL A 11 -0.04 -8.16 19.21
CA VAL A 11 0.96 -8.11 18.13
C VAL A 11 2.30 -8.64 18.65
N LYS A 12 2.75 -8.09 19.78
CA LYS A 12 4.01 -8.46 20.43
C LYS A 12 4.10 -9.95 20.76
N LYS A 13 2.99 -10.57 21.18
CA LYS A 13 2.91 -12.01 21.49
C LYS A 13 2.96 -12.93 20.25
N GLN A 14 2.48 -12.48 19.09
CA GLN A 14 2.41 -13.32 17.88
C GLN A 14 3.71 -13.30 17.05
N ILE A 15 4.45 -12.18 17.06
CA ILE A 15 5.63 -11.99 16.20
C ILE A 15 6.93 -11.74 16.96
N GLY A 16 6.92 -11.64 18.30
CA GLY A 16 8.11 -11.44 19.12
C GLY A 16 8.84 -10.11 18.93
N ILE A 17 8.34 -9.25 18.03
CA ILE A 17 8.86 -7.92 17.71
C ILE A 17 7.66 -7.04 17.35
N LEU A 18 7.60 -5.81 17.86
CA LEU A 18 6.62 -4.83 17.39
C LEU A 18 7.13 -4.19 16.10
N LEU A 19 6.44 -4.38 14.98
CA LEU A 19 6.86 -3.83 13.67
C LEU A 19 5.75 -3.00 13.01
N PRO A 20 6.11 -1.82 12.49
CA PRO A 20 5.74 -1.44 11.11
C PRO A 20 6.90 -0.89 10.28
N GLN A 21 6.86 -1.12 8.95
CA GLN A 21 7.62 -0.33 7.97
C GLN A 21 6.76 0.75 7.29
N ILE A 22 7.35 1.96 7.25
CA ILE A 22 7.44 2.99 6.20
C ILE A 22 6.23 3.21 5.27
N PHE A 23 5.55 4.35 5.46
CA PHE A 23 5.03 5.16 4.36
C PHE A 23 5.87 6.44 4.32
N GLY A 24 6.68 6.61 3.28
CA GLY A 24 7.38 7.86 3.01
C GLY A 24 6.61 8.63 1.95
N GLU A 25 6.00 9.75 2.32
CA GLU A 25 5.75 10.84 1.38
C GLU A 25 7.05 11.63 1.27
N LEU A 26 7.90 11.28 0.31
CA LEU A 26 9.08 12.07 -0.02
C LEU A 26 8.71 13.03 -1.15
N SER A 27 8.02 14.11 -0.79
CA SER A 27 8.31 15.46 -1.29
C SER A 27 7.49 16.48 -0.49
N LYS A 28 8.14 17.55 -0.01
CA LYS A 28 7.58 18.67 0.79
C LYS A 28 7.31 18.41 2.30
N GLY A 29 7.96 17.39 2.87
CA GLY A 29 8.19 17.30 4.32
C GLY A 29 6.97 17.01 5.18
N ARG A 30 6.36 15.83 5.03
CA ARG A 30 5.42 15.30 6.03
C ARG A 30 5.72 13.82 6.37
N THR A 31 5.99 13.63 7.66
CA THR A 31 5.96 12.43 8.53
C THR A 31 6.54 11.08 8.05
N LEU A 32 7.56 10.57 8.77
CA LEU A 32 8.16 9.23 8.60
C LEU A 32 7.80 8.35 9.81
N ASN A 33 6.67 7.67 9.84
CA ASN A 33 6.16 7.12 11.11
C ASN A 33 6.92 5.92 11.72
N ALA A 34 7.93 5.32 11.09
CA ALA A 34 8.79 4.29 11.71
C ALA A 34 10.07 3.98 10.89
N TYR A 35 11.20 3.76 11.55
CA TYR A 35 12.45 3.25 10.94
C TYR A 35 12.74 1.79 11.34
N MET A 36 13.10 0.95 10.37
CA MET A 36 13.60 -0.40 10.61
C MET A 36 14.83 -0.64 9.72
N SER A 37 15.83 -1.37 10.25
CA SER A 37 16.99 -1.73 9.44
C SER A 37 16.63 -2.79 8.40
N GLN A 38 17.32 -2.74 7.25
CA GLN A 38 17.09 -3.68 6.15
C GLN A 38 17.33 -5.14 6.58
N SER A 39 18.32 -5.40 7.43
CA SER A 39 18.63 -6.76 7.91
C SER A 39 17.50 -7.38 8.73
N GLN A 40 16.81 -6.59 9.56
CA GLN A 40 15.66 -7.06 10.34
C GLN A 40 14.48 -7.41 9.44
N VAL A 41 14.22 -6.59 8.41
CA VAL A 41 13.16 -6.83 7.42
C VAL A 41 13.44 -8.07 6.60
N GLU A 42 14.68 -8.30 6.19
CA GLU A 42 15.08 -9.51 5.46
C GLU A 42 14.91 -10.78 6.30
N VAL A 43 15.33 -10.76 7.57
CA VAL A 43 15.16 -11.89 8.49
C VAL A 43 13.68 -12.19 8.74
N PHE A 44 12.89 -11.15 9.02
CA PHE A 44 11.45 -11.29 9.20
C PHE A 44 10.81 -11.89 7.95
N SER A 45 11.10 -11.31 6.78
CA SER A 45 10.46 -11.72 5.54
C SER A 45 10.79 -13.15 5.17
N LYS A 46 12.05 -13.59 5.37
CA LYS A 46 12.46 -14.99 5.16
C LYS A 46 11.71 -15.96 6.07
N ARG A 47 11.64 -15.65 7.37
CA ARG A 47 10.94 -16.50 8.36
C ARG A 47 9.45 -16.60 8.07
N SER A 48 8.80 -15.47 7.78
CA SER A 48 7.37 -15.43 7.47
C SER A 48 7.03 -16.17 6.17
N SER A 49 7.83 -15.99 5.12
CA SER A 49 7.65 -16.71 3.85
C SER A 49 7.79 -18.22 4.06
N PHE A 50 8.81 -18.64 4.80
CA PHE A 50 9.01 -20.05 5.13
C PHE A 50 7.82 -20.62 5.92
N ALA A 51 7.34 -19.91 6.94
CA ALA A 51 6.21 -20.38 7.76
C ALA A 51 4.92 -20.55 6.93
N LEU A 52 4.60 -19.60 6.05
CA LEU A 52 3.43 -19.68 5.17
C LEU A 52 3.51 -20.86 4.19
N LEU A 53 4.69 -21.08 3.61
CA LEU A 53 4.93 -22.16 2.65
C LEU A 53 4.93 -23.56 3.30
N ASN A 54 5.06 -23.65 4.62
CA ASN A 54 5.11 -24.92 5.34
C ASN A 54 3.93 -25.16 6.31
N SER A 55 2.99 -24.21 6.42
CA SER A 55 1.83 -24.34 7.32
C SER A 55 0.53 -23.88 6.66
N LYS A 56 -0.28 -24.85 6.25
CA LYS A 56 -1.66 -24.64 5.74
C LYS A 56 -2.57 -24.05 6.82
N GLU A 57 -2.40 -24.50 8.05
CA GLU A 57 -3.13 -24.00 9.23
C GLU A 57 -2.88 -22.50 9.42
N LEU A 58 -1.62 -22.06 9.38
CA LEU A 58 -1.28 -20.64 9.50
C LEU A 58 -1.91 -19.80 8.38
N LEU A 59 -1.87 -20.28 7.12
CA LEU A 59 -2.49 -19.57 5.99
C LEU A 59 -4.01 -19.45 6.19
N SER A 60 -4.66 -20.54 6.61
CA SER A 60 -6.10 -20.58 6.90
C SER A 60 -6.48 -19.63 8.03
N ASP A 61 -5.73 -19.64 9.13
CA ASP A 61 -5.95 -18.77 10.30
C ASP A 61 -5.81 -17.30 9.93
N ILE A 62 -4.78 -16.95 9.15
CA ILE A 62 -4.60 -15.60 8.64
C ILE A 62 -5.81 -15.22 7.77
N LYS A 63 -6.18 -16.06 6.79
CA LYS A 63 -7.31 -15.81 5.90
C LYS A 63 -8.62 -15.56 6.66
N GLN A 64 -8.97 -16.44 7.61
CA GLN A 64 -10.20 -16.32 8.38
C GLN A 64 -10.21 -15.05 9.24
N ASN A 65 -9.10 -14.75 9.92
CA ASN A 65 -9.02 -13.56 10.76
C ASN A 65 -9.01 -12.26 9.95
N THR A 66 -8.34 -12.22 8.80
CA THR A 66 -8.40 -11.08 7.88
C THR A 66 -9.84 -10.83 7.43
N LYS A 67 -10.57 -11.86 6.99
CA LYS A 67 -11.97 -11.74 6.55
C LYS A 67 -12.88 -11.26 7.67
N ARG A 68 -12.73 -11.81 8.87
CA ARG A 68 -13.50 -11.39 10.05
C ARG A 68 -13.26 -9.91 10.38
N ILE A 69 -12.01 -9.48 10.48
CA ILE A 69 -11.67 -8.08 10.81
C ILE A 69 -12.12 -7.14 9.69
N ALA A 70 -11.93 -7.52 8.43
CA ALA A 70 -12.40 -6.76 7.27
C ALA A 70 -13.92 -6.49 7.35
N LYS A 71 -14.70 -7.53 7.69
CA LYS A 71 -16.15 -7.41 7.89
C LYS A 71 -16.50 -6.49 9.06
N GLU A 72 -15.85 -6.66 10.21
CA GLU A 72 -16.05 -5.78 11.38
C GLU A 72 -15.75 -4.31 11.03
N MET A 73 -14.68 -4.02 10.28
CA MET A 73 -14.34 -2.67 9.82
C MET A 73 -15.43 -2.06 8.92
N GLN A 74 -16.00 -2.84 8.01
CA GLN A 74 -17.08 -2.41 7.13
C GLN A 74 -18.35 -2.12 7.91
N GLU A 75 -18.77 -3.06 8.77
CA GLU A 75 -19.97 -2.93 9.59
C GLU A 75 -19.89 -1.74 10.54
N THR A 76 -18.75 -1.54 11.21
CA THR A 76 -18.52 -0.37 12.08
C THR A 76 -18.61 0.94 11.29
N ALA A 77 -18.08 1.01 10.06
CA ALA A 77 -18.21 2.21 9.25
C ALA A 77 -19.66 2.47 8.81
N ILE A 78 -20.31 1.48 8.20
CA ILE A 78 -21.69 1.58 7.69
C ILE A 78 -22.65 1.97 8.83
N LYS A 79 -22.52 1.36 10.00
CA LYS A 79 -23.40 1.62 11.15
C LYS A 79 -23.34 3.07 11.65
N ASN A 80 -22.19 3.72 11.51
CA ASN A 80 -21.89 4.98 12.18
C ASN A 80 -21.79 6.18 11.23
N ILE A 81 -21.53 5.98 9.93
CA ILE A 81 -21.17 7.05 8.99
C ILE A 81 -22.16 8.23 8.95
N ASP A 82 -23.46 7.95 9.04
CA ASP A 82 -24.52 8.98 9.00
C ASP A 82 -24.90 9.53 10.38
N LYS A 83 -24.47 8.85 11.45
CA LYS A 83 -24.81 9.20 12.84
C LYS A 83 -23.79 10.14 13.48
N ILE A 84 -22.57 10.22 12.94
CA ILE A 84 -21.44 10.96 13.52
C ILE A 84 -21.82 12.40 13.91
N ASN A 85 -22.55 13.13 13.06
CA ASN A 85 -22.87 14.54 13.29
C ASN A 85 -23.67 14.78 14.58
N ASN A 86 -24.44 13.78 15.02
CA ASN A 86 -25.30 13.85 16.20
C ASN A 86 -24.67 13.20 17.44
N MET A 87 -23.47 12.63 17.33
CA MET A 87 -22.81 11.97 18.46
C MET A 87 -22.26 12.99 19.47
N SER A 88 -22.40 12.67 20.76
CA SER A 88 -21.73 13.34 21.87
C SER A 88 -20.21 13.11 21.85
N ASN A 89 -19.45 13.91 22.59
CA ASN A 89 -18.00 13.75 22.70
C ASN A 89 -17.60 12.37 23.24
N LYS A 90 -18.40 11.81 24.17
CA LYS A 90 -18.18 10.47 24.71
C LYS A 90 -18.38 9.39 23.64
N GLU A 91 -19.46 9.46 22.87
CA GLU A 91 -19.73 8.51 21.78
C GLU A 91 -18.64 8.57 20.70
N ILE A 92 -18.15 9.76 20.36
CA ILE A 92 -17.03 9.93 19.43
C ILE A 92 -15.74 9.31 20.00
N SER A 93 -15.44 9.55 21.29
CA SER A 93 -14.29 8.95 21.96
C SER A 93 -14.34 7.42 21.95
N ASP A 94 -15.49 6.84 22.29
CA ASP A 94 -15.69 5.39 22.28
C ASP A 94 -15.55 4.79 20.87
N LEU A 95 -16.11 5.47 19.86
CA LEU A 95 -15.95 5.08 18.45
C LEU A 95 -14.49 5.16 17.99
N LEU A 96 -13.76 6.20 18.36
CA LEU A 96 -12.34 6.34 18.04
C LEU A 96 -11.49 5.22 18.67
N LYS A 97 -11.80 4.81 19.91
CA LYS A 97 -11.17 3.66 20.57
C LYS A 97 -11.48 2.35 19.84
N GLU A 98 -12.72 2.16 19.38
CA GLU A 98 -13.14 1.00 18.58
C GLU A 98 -12.41 0.95 17.23
N ILE A 99 -12.41 2.06 16.48
CA ILE A 99 -11.67 2.21 15.21
C ILE A 99 -10.19 1.87 15.42
N LYS A 100 -9.57 2.42 16.46
CA LYS A 100 -8.18 2.13 16.80
C LYS A 100 -7.97 0.64 17.05
N LYS A 101 -8.82 -0.02 17.85
CA LYS A 101 -8.73 -1.47 18.11
C LYS A 101 -8.88 -2.31 16.84
N LEU A 102 -9.78 -1.93 15.94
CA LEU A 102 -9.97 -2.60 14.65
C LEU A 102 -8.73 -2.44 13.76
N GLN A 103 -8.19 -1.23 13.65
CA GLN A 103 -6.95 -0.95 12.94
C GLN A 103 -5.76 -1.73 13.56
N SER A 104 -5.65 -1.78 14.89
CA SER A 104 -4.66 -2.60 15.60
C SER A 104 -4.75 -4.06 15.22
N SER A 105 -5.95 -4.61 15.27
CA SER A 105 -6.20 -6.02 14.98
C SER A 105 -5.88 -6.32 13.51
N ALA A 106 -6.31 -5.45 12.60
CA ALA A 106 -6.01 -5.56 11.18
C ALA A 106 -4.50 -5.57 10.92
N VAL A 107 -3.71 -4.76 11.63
CA VAL A 107 -2.25 -4.77 11.48
C VAL A 107 -1.64 -6.03 12.09
N SER A 108 -2.10 -6.46 13.28
CA SER A 108 -1.59 -7.63 14.00
C SER A 108 -1.64 -8.90 13.13
N TYR A 109 -2.82 -9.18 12.59
CA TYR A 109 -3.07 -10.40 11.83
C TYR A 109 -2.55 -10.32 10.39
N ASN A 110 -2.48 -9.11 9.83
CA ASN A 110 -2.10 -8.95 8.43
C ASN A 110 -0.65 -8.50 8.25
N VAL A 111 0.15 -8.40 9.31
CA VAL A 111 1.53 -7.89 9.23
C VAL A 111 2.30 -8.62 8.12
N ILE A 112 2.22 -9.95 8.08
CA ILE A 112 2.85 -10.81 7.08
C ILE A 112 2.35 -10.49 5.65
N ILE A 113 1.09 -10.10 5.50
CA ILE A 113 0.43 -9.77 4.23
C ILE A 113 0.85 -8.38 3.73
N VAL A 114 1.26 -7.48 4.63
CA VAL A 114 1.64 -6.09 4.29
C VAL A 114 3.06 -6.00 3.74
N PHE A 115 3.96 -6.91 4.14
CA PHE A 115 5.37 -6.83 3.76
C PHE A 115 5.59 -7.29 2.32
N ALA A 116 5.95 -6.34 1.46
CA ALA A 116 6.24 -6.58 0.04
C ALA A 116 7.35 -7.64 -0.15
N ASP A 117 8.32 -7.71 0.76
CA ASP A 117 9.43 -8.66 0.71
C ASP A 117 9.01 -10.10 1.02
N VAL A 118 7.98 -10.33 1.86
CA VAL A 118 7.40 -11.66 2.07
C VAL A 118 6.76 -12.14 0.77
N PHE A 119 5.94 -11.25 0.20
CA PHE A 119 5.26 -11.53 -1.05
C PHE A 119 6.27 -11.79 -2.19
N GLY A 120 7.30 -10.95 -2.29
CA GLY A 120 8.39 -11.06 -3.26
C GLY A 120 9.04 -12.43 -3.24
N GLN A 121 9.44 -12.91 -2.05
CA GLN A 121 10.06 -14.24 -1.89
C GLN A 121 9.16 -15.39 -2.35
N ILE A 122 7.86 -15.33 -2.04
CA ILE A 122 6.90 -16.35 -2.47
C ILE A 122 6.71 -16.30 -4.00
N THR A 123 6.62 -15.11 -4.59
CA THR A 123 6.51 -14.99 -6.05
C THR A 123 7.78 -15.34 -6.80
N ASP A 124 8.95 -15.10 -6.23
CA ASP A 124 10.21 -15.51 -6.82
C ASP A 124 10.30 -17.03 -6.87
N LEU A 125 9.85 -17.71 -5.81
CA LEU A 125 9.74 -19.18 -5.80
C LEU A 125 8.79 -19.68 -6.90
N ALA A 126 7.60 -19.09 -7.02
CA ALA A 126 6.64 -19.47 -8.05
C ALA A 126 7.14 -19.20 -9.48
N THR A 127 7.84 -18.07 -9.68
CA THR A 127 8.46 -17.71 -10.96
C THR A 127 9.59 -18.69 -11.32
N ASN A 128 10.37 -19.14 -10.34
CA ASN A 128 11.39 -20.16 -10.53
C ASN A 128 10.81 -21.52 -10.91
N ILE A 129 9.61 -21.88 -10.43
CA ILE A 129 8.90 -23.10 -10.86
C ILE A 129 8.53 -22.99 -12.35
N ILE A 130 7.92 -21.86 -12.75
CA ILE A 130 7.50 -21.61 -14.14
C ILE A 130 8.69 -21.65 -15.10
N THR A 131 9.78 -20.96 -14.79
CA THR A 131 10.96 -20.84 -15.66
C THR A 131 11.72 -22.15 -15.86
N LYS A 132 11.57 -23.13 -14.95
CA LYS A 132 12.13 -24.48 -15.11
C LYS A 132 11.36 -25.35 -16.09
N ARG A 133 10.10 -25.01 -16.42
CA ARG A 133 9.27 -25.79 -17.35
C ARG A 133 9.61 -25.42 -18.81
N LYS A 134 9.63 -26.42 -19.69
CA LYS A 134 9.92 -26.27 -21.12
C LYS A 134 8.64 -26.45 -21.93
N ASN A 135 8.61 -25.88 -23.14
CA ASN A 135 7.51 -26.03 -24.12
C ASN A 135 6.14 -25.49 -23.65
N LEU A 136 6.14 -24.40 -22.89
CA LEU A 136 4.94 -23.68 -22.51
C LEU A 136 4.25 -23.09 -23.76
N LYS A 137 2.94 -23.30 -23.89
CA LYS A 137 2.06 -22.79 -24.97
C LYS A 137 1.87 -21.29 -24.86
N ASN A 138 1.87 -20.75 -23.64
CA ASN A 138 1.67 -19.33 -23.39
C ASN A 138 3.00 -18.59 -23.15
N PRO A 139 3.10 -17.28 -23.43
CA PRO A 139 4.25 -16.48 -23.03
C PRO A 139 4.37 -16.33 -21.51
N SER A 140 5.59 -16.11 -21.00
CA SER A 140 5.91 -16.00 -19.56
C SER A 140 5.00 -15.04 -18.77
N HIS A 141 4.62 -13.91 -19.38
CA HIS A 141 3.77 -12.91 -18.74
C HIS A 141 2.36 -13.41 -18.40
N ILE A 142 1.84 -14.42 -19.09
CA ILE A 142 0.53 -15.04 -18.78
C ILE A 142 0.60 -15.75 -17.42
N TYR A 143 1.68 -16.50 -17.18
CA TYR A 143 1.92 -17.14 -15.89
C TYR A 143 2.24 -16.13 -14.77
N SER A 144 2.90 -15.02 -15.09
CA SER A 144 3.10 -13.93 -14.11
C SER A 144 1.80 -13.19 -13.77
N LYS A 145 0.91 -12.98 -14.75
CA LYS A 145 -0.43 -12.39 -14.52
C LYS A 145 -1.23 -13.29 -13.57
N MET A 146 -1.17 -14.60 -13.78
CA MET A 146 -1.77 -15.63 -12.93
C MET A 146 -1.34 -15.56 -11.47
N LEU A 147 -0.05 -15.38 -11.21
CA LEU A 147 0.46 -15.20 -9.83
C LEU A 147 -0.13 -13.96 -9.17
N SER A 148 -0.55 -12.96 -9.96
CA SER A 148 -1.17 -11.74 -9.46
C SER A 148 -2.71 -11.76 -9.41
N MET A 149 -3.36 -12.88 -9.78
CA MET A 149 -4.82 -12.99 -9.78
C MET A 149 -5.34 -13.59 -8.47
N PRO A 150 -6.15 -12.86 -7.67
CA PRO A 150 -6.73 -13.40 -6.45
C PRO A 150 -7.74 -14.53 -6.74
N PHE A 151 -8.14 -15.27 -5.70
CA PHE A 151 -9.23 -16.26 -5.81
C PHE A 151 -10.61 -15.60 -5.84
N GLU A 152 -10.78 -14.52 -5.09
CA GLU A 152 -11.99 -13.73 -5.02
C GLU A 152 -11.70 -12.33 -5.54
N LYS A 153 -12.68 -11.71 -6.22
CA LYS A 153 -12.60 -10.30 -6.57
C LYS A 153 -12.49 -9.46 -5.30
N SER A 154 -11.73 -8.39 -5.38
CA SER A 154 -11.70 -7.36 -4.35
C SER A 154 -13.08 -6.72 -4.16
N LEU A 155 -13.28 -6.03 -3.04
CA LEU A 155 -14.51 -5.29 -2.80
C LEU A 155 -14.64 -4.17 -3.83
N THR A 156 -13.51 -3.55 -4.19
CA THR A 156 -13.43 -2.48 -5.19
C THR A 156 -13.85 -2.99 -6.56
N GLU A 157 -13.29 -4.10 -7.05
CA GLU A 157 -13.70 -4.72 -8.32
C GLU A 157 -15.18 -5.10 -8.32
N SER A 158 -15.65 -5.71 -7.22
CA SER A 158 -17.06 -6.07 -7.08
C SER A 158 -17.96 -4.83 -7.08
N ALA A 159 -17.52 -3.72 -6.49
CA ALA A 159 -18.26 -2.46 -6.51
C ALA A 159 -18.35 -1.90 -7.92
N TYR A 160 -17.25 -1.89 -8.69
CA TYR A 160 -17.23 -1.43 -10.08
C TYR A 160 -18.21 -2.21 -10.96
N GLU A 161 -18.26 -3.53 -10.82
CA GLU A 161 -19.21 -4.36 -11.57
C GLU A 161 -20.67 -4.02 -11.24
N ASN A 162 -20.95 -3.74 -9.97
CA ASN A 162 -22.30 -3.41 -9.52
C ASN A 162 -22.76 -2.00 -9.93
N ILE A 163 -21.86 -1.05 -10.19
CA ILE A 163 -22.21 0.31 -10.62
C ILE A 163 -22.13 0.48 -12.15
N LYS A 164 -21.55 -0.49 -12.86
CA LYS A 164 -21.45 -0.48 -14.33
C LYS A 164 -22.84 -0.40 -14.95
N GLY A 165 -23.06 0.58 -15.83
CA GLY A 165 -24.33 0.76 -16.53
C GLY A 165 -25.50 1.31 -15.69
N ILE A 166 -25.33 1.56 -14.39
CA ILE A 166 -26.36 2.15 -13.53
C ILE A 166 -26.15 3.67 -13.46
N ASN A 167 -27.23 4.46 -13.38
CA ASN A 167 -27.14 5.91 -13.19
C ASN A 167 -26.70 6.24 -11.76
N ALA A 168 -25.79 7.22 -11.63
CA ALA A 168 -25.37 7.71 -10.31
C ALA A 168 -26.58 8.22 -9.52
N SER A 169 -26.69 7.78 -8.26
CA SER A 169 -27.77 8.13 -7.34
C SER A 169 -27.21 8.32 -5.92
N GLU A 170 -27.98 8.98 -5.05
CA GLU A 170 -27.65 9.12 -3.63
C GLU A 170 -27.54 7.75 -2.94
N GLU A 171 -28.41 6.79 -3.30
CA GLU A 171 -28.36 5.41 -2.79
C GLU A 171 -27.02 4.73 -3.11
N LEU A 172 -26.50 4.90 -4.33
CA LEU A 172 -25.19 4.38 -4.70
C LEU A 172 -24.05 5.08 -3.95
N LEU A 173 -24.17 6.38 -3.68
CA LEU A 173 -23.18 7.09 -2.87
C LEU A 173 -23.15 6.58 -1.44
N GLU A 174 -24.30 6.36 -0.82
CA GLU A 174 -24.40 5.80 0.53
C GLU A 174 -23.80 4.39 0.59
N LYS A 175 -24.04 3.57 -0.43
CA LYS A 175 -23.52 2.19 -0.49
C LYS A 175 -22.01 2.12 -0.76
N TYR A 176 -21.49 2.99 -1.62
CA TYR A 176 -20.11 2.95 -2.12
C TYR A 176 -19.25 4.12 -1.66
N PHE A 177 -19.64 4.83 -0.59
CA PHE A 177 -18.96 6.04 -0.08
C PHE A 177 -17.44 5.91 0.13
N TRP A 178 -16.95 4.68 0.29
CA TRP A 178 -15.57 4.32 0.57
C TRP A 178 -14.71 4.14 -0.69
N LEU A 179 -15.31 4.06 -1.89
CA LEU A 179 -14.61 3.74 -3.14
C LEU A 179 -13.64 4.85 -3.55
N GLU A 180 -12.42 4.47 -3.96
CA GLU A 180 -11.36 5.37 -4.45
C GLU A 180 -10.97 6.53 -3.51
N GLN A 181 -11.19 6.37 -2.21
CA GLN A 181 -11.00 7.46 -1.25
C GLN A 181 -9.54 7.64 -0.80
N GLY A 182 -8.70 6.62 -0.97
CA GLY A 182 -7.33 6.62 -0.46
C GLY A 182 -7.28 6.86 1.06
N TYR A 183 -6.23 7.56 1.53
CA TYR A 183 -6.02 7.81 2.97
C TYR A 183 -6.68 9.09 3.50
N ILE A 184 -7.09 9.98 2.60
CA ILE A 184 -7.58 11.34 2.92
C ILE A 184 -9.03 11.56 2.52
N GLY A 185 -9.67 10.58 1.88
CA GLY A 185 -11.04 10.73 1.39
C GLY A 185 -12.06 10.89 2.51
N ARG A 186 -13.11 11.66 2.21
CA ARG A 186 -14.19 12.06 3.12
C ARG A 186 -15.56 11.53 2.66
N GLY A 187 -15.57 10.72 1.60
CA GLY A 187 -16.77 10.22 0.94
C GLY A 187 -16.74 10.52 -0.56
N LEU A 188 -17.52 9.77 -1.32
CA LEU A 188 -17.73 10.04 -2.75
C LEU A 188 -18.71 11.19 -2.96
N THR A 189 -18.48 11.92 -4.05
CA THR A 189 -19.45 12.83 -4.66
C THR A 189 -20.10 12.18 -5.88
N LEU A 190 -21.25 12.70 -6.33
CA LEU A 190 -21.91 12.23 -7.57
C LEU A 190 -21.01 12.40 -8.79
N GLU A 191 -20.20 13.45 -8.83
CA GLU A 191 -19.24 13.69 -9.90
C GLU A 191 -18.18 12.60 -9.94
N GLN A 192 -17.53 12.33 -8.80
CA GLN A 192 -16.53 11.26 -8.69
C GLN A 192 -17.13 9.88 -9.03
N LEU A 193 -18.35 9.59 -8.56
CA LEU A 193 -19.02 8.33 -8.90
C LEU A 193 -19.26 8.20 -10.42
N ASN A 194 -19.63 9.29 -11.09
CA ASN A 194 -19.80 9.31 -12.54
C ASN A 194 -18.47 9.13 -13.30
N GLU A 195 -17.38 9.70 -12.81
CA GLU A 195 -16.04 9.53 -13.39
C GLU A 195 -15.57 8.07 -13.27
N ILE A 196 -15.72 7.48 -12.08
CA ILE A 196 -15.40 6.08 -11.83
C ILE A 196 -16.17 5.18 -12.80
N ARG A 197 -17.49 5.41 -12.94
CA ARG A 197 -18.34 4.65 -13.85
C ARG A 197 -17.85 4.71 -15.30
N LYS A 198 -17.56 5.91 -15.82
CA LYS A 198 -17.08 6.10 -17.20
C LYS A 198 -15.73 5.42 -17.46
N SER A 199 -14.87 5.37 -16.46
CA SER A 199 -13.51 4.82 -16.61
C SER A 199 -13.42 3.29 -16.61
N HIS A 200 -14.51 2.58 -16.27
CA HIS A 200 -14.56 1.12 -16.13
C HIS A 200 -15.61 0.48 -17.06
N GLU A 201 -15.87 1.10 -18.22
CA GLU A 201 -16.78 0.54 -19.24
C GLU A 201 -16.19 -0.67 -20.00
N ASP A 202 -14.86 -0.82 -20.04
CA ASP A 202 -14.18 -1.92 -20.74
C ASP A 202 -14.24 -3.26 -19.97
N ASP A 203 -14.19 -4.37 -20.72
CA ASP A 203 -14.35 -5.72 -20.20
C ASP A 203 -13.14 -6.22 -19.39
N ILE A 204 -13.42 -6.78 -18.21
CA ILE A 204 -12.45 -7.49 -17.39
C ILE A 204 -12.36 -8.92 -17.94
N GLU A 205 -11.20 -9.29 -18.48
CA GLU A 205 -10.91 -10.67 -18.95
C GLU A 205 -11.23 -11.72 -17.87
N GLU A 206 -11.92 -12.78 -18.27
CA GLU A 206 -12.43 -13.86 -17.42
C GLU A 206 -11.34 -14.66 -16.65
N VAL A 207 -11.75 -15.16 -15.48
CA VAL A 207 -10.98 -15.86 -14.44
C VAL A 207 -10.63 -17.32 -14.81
N SER A 208 -10.82 -17.76 -16.06
CA SER A 208 -10.77 -19.16 -16.48
C SER A 208 -9.37 -19.80 -16.59
N ARG A 209 -8.27 -19.08 -16.31
CA ARG A 209 -6.90 -19.53 -16.64
C ARG A 209 -6.19 -20.43 -15.61
N PHE A 210 -6.63 -20.53 -14.35
CA PHE A 210 -5.84 -21.27 -13.32
C PHE A 210 -5.76 -22.77 -13.56
N GLU A 211 -6.90 -23.42 -13.79
CA GLU A 211 -6.92 -24.87 -13.99
C GLU A 211 -6.18 -25.27 -15.27
N GLU A 212 -6.23 -24.42 -16.29
CA GLU A 212 -5.45 -24.59 -17.53
C GLU A 212 -3.96 -24.51 -17.26
N VAL A 213 -3.51 -23.54 -16.45
CA VAL A 213 -2.10 -23.40 -16.07
C VAL A 213 -1.62 -24.55 -15.19
N VAL A 214 -2.44 -25.04 -14.25
CA VAL A 214 -2.08 -26.22 -13.44
C VAL A 214 -1.91 -27.45 -14.32
N LYS A 215 -2.80 -27.64 -15.31
CA LYS A 215 -2.71 -28.75 -16.28
C LYS A 215 -1.48 -28.61 -17.17
N GLU A 216 -1.14 -27.39 -17.59
CA GLU A 216 -0.02 -27.14 -18.50
C GLU A 216 1.35 -27.24 -17.82
N LEU A 217 1.47 -26.74 -16.59
CA LEU A 217 2.75 -26.73 -15.84
C LEU A 217 3.07 -28.06 -15.16
N GLU A 218 2.12 -29.00 -15.14
CA GLU A 218 2.23 -30.30 -14.47
C GLU A 218 2.73 -30.14 -13.01
N LEU A 219 2.08 -29.23 -12.26
CA LEU A 219 2.53 -28.87 -10.91
C LEU A 219 2.35 -30.02 -9.92
N SER A 220 3.35 -30.25 -9.06
CA SER A 220 3.21 -31.12 -7.88
C SER A 220 2.25 -30.52 -6.84
N GLU A 221 1.81 -31.28 -5.85
CA GLU A 221 0.96 -30.76 -4.77
C GLU A 221 1.67 -29.66 -3.96
N GLU A 222 2.98 -29.78 -3.75
CA GLU A 222 3.79 -28.76 -3.09
C GLU A 222 3.89 -27.49 -3.95
N GLU A 223 4.10 -27.63 -5.26
CA GLU A 223 4.16 -26.48 -6.16
C GLU A 223 2.80 -25.79 -6.29
N LYS A 224 1.70 -26.54 -6.37
CA LYS A 224 0.33 -25.98 -6.34
C LYS A 224 0.11 -25.15 -5.08
N TYR A 225 0.62 -25.61 -3.94
CA TYR A 225 0.49 -24.89 -2.68
C TYR A 225 1.26 -23.55 -2.69
N VAL A 226 2.43 -23.45 -3.35
CA VAL A 226 3.13 -22.16 -3.52
C VAL A 226 2.25 -21.14 -4.25
N PHE A 227 1.56 -21.57 -5.31
CA PHE A 227 0.65 -20.71 -6.07
C PHE A 227 -0.59 -20.33 -5.25
N GLU A 228 -1.13 -21.28 -4.48
CA GLU A 228 -2.26 -21.03 -3.56
C GLU A 228 -1.90 -19.97 -2.51
N VAL A 229 -0.73 -20.09 -1.88
CA VAL A 229 -0.23 -19.10 -0.91
C VAL A 229 -0.12 -17.73 -1.59
N SER A 230 0.50 -17.66 -2.77
CA SER A 230 0.67 -16.40 -3.50
C SER A 230 -0.67 -15.70 -3.80
N ARG A 231 -1.63 -16.43 -4.37
CA ARG A 231 -2.96 -15.90 -4.71
C ARG A 231 -3.77 -15.51 -3.48
N THR A 232 -3.68 -16.30 -2.41
CA THR A 232 -4.32 -15.99 -1.13
C THR A 232 -3.76 -14.69 -0.55
N LEU A 233 -2.43 -14.49 -0.58
CA LEU A 233 -1.85 -13.24 -0.09
C LEU A 233 -2.32 -12.01 -0.87
N ILE A 234 -2.56 -12.13 -2.18
CA ILE A 234 -3.13 -11.03 -2.99
C ILE A 234 -4.58 -10.76 -2.62
N GLU A 235 -5.41 -11.80 -2.51
CA GLU A 235 -6.79 -11.70 -2.05
C GLU A 235 -6.85 -10.92 -0.72
N LEU A 236 -6.04 -11.34 0.25
CA LEU A 236 -6.00 -10.73 1.57
C LEU A 236 -5.42 -9.32 1.57
N LYS A 237 -4.43 -9.04 0.71
CA LYS A 237 -3.86 -7.71 0.52
C LYS A 237 -4.90 -6.73 -0.01
N SER A 238 -5.67 -7.13 -1.02
CA SER A 238 -6.75 -6.33 -1.61
C SER A 238 -7.87 -6.11 -0.60
N LEU A 239 -8.36 -7.18 0.05
CA LEU A 239 -9.41 -7.09 1.06
C LEU A 239 -9.02 -6.14 2.21
N ARG A 240 -7.78 -6.20 2.68
CA ARG A 240 -7.24 -5.29 3.68
C ARG A 240 -7.14 -3.86 3.18
N ALA A 241 -6.76 -3.66 1.92
CA ALA A 241 -6.68 -2.32 1.33
C ALA A 241 -8.07 -1.68 1.27
N ASP A 242 -9.05 -2.41 0.75
CA ASP A 242 -10.44 -1.93 0.60
C ASP A 242 -11.10 -1.68 1.95
N SER A 243 -11.02 -2.64 2.88
CA SER A 243 -11.68 -2.53 4.20
C SER A 243 -11.14 -1.37 5.04
N ARG A 244 -9.89 -0.93 4.78
CA ARG A 244 -9.35 0.27 5.44
C ARG A 244 -9.96 1.56 4.93
N GLN A 245 -10.39 1.62 3.66
CA GLN A 245 -10.99 2.83 3.09
C GLN A 245 -12.27 3.22 3.85
N PHE A 246 -13.09 2.24 4.25
CA PHE A 246 -14.25 2.44 5.11
C PHE A 246 -13.92 3.20 6.40
N LEU A 247 -12.93 2.72 7.16
CA LEU A 247 -12.53 3.39 8.41
C LEU A 247 -11.82 4.72 8.15
N HIS A 248 -11.11 4.89 7.02
CA HIS A 248 -10.50 6.17 6.67
C HIS A 248 -11.55 7.24 6.43
N VAL A 249 -12.58 6.95 5.63
CA VAL A 249 -13.67 7.92 5.44
C VAL A 249 -14.35 8.26 6.76
N LEU A 250 -14.67 7.25 7.57
CA LEU A 250 -15.29 7.44 8.88
C LEU A 250 -14.42 8.32 9.79
N THR A 251 -13.14 7.99 9.93
CA THR A 251 -12.18 8.73 10.77
C THR A 251 -12.00 10.15 10.26
N ASN A 252 -11.87 10.30 8.95
CA ASN A 252 -11.69 11.60 8.33
C ASN A 252 -12.90 12.48 8.61
N LYS A 253 -14.14 12.00 8.47
CA LYS A 253 -15.35 12.76 8.82
C LYS A 253 -15.40 13.13 10.31
N ILE A 254 -14.97 12.24 11.20
CA ILE A 254 -14.83 12.55 12.63
C ILE A 254 -13.87 13.73 12.82
N ILE A 255 -12.73 13.74 12.12
CA ILE A 255 -11.73 14.80 12.25
C ILE A 255 -12.28 16.17 11.87
N ASP A 256 -12.99 16.36 10.74
CA ASP A 256 -13.56 17.69 10.43
C ASP A 256 -14.83 18.03 11.22
N LEU A 257 -15.57 17.04 11.76
CA LEU A 257 -16.55 17.33 12.80
C LEU A 257 -15.86 17.94 14.02
N LEU A 258 -14.79 17.30 14.52
CA LEU A 258 -14.06 17.76 15.69
C LEU A 258 -13.34 19.09 15.45
N ALA A 259 -12.82 19.31 14.24
CA ALA A 259 -12.17 20.57 13.88
C ALA A 259 -13.13 21.76 14.08
N LYS A 260 -14.38 21.60 13.65
CA LYS A 260 -15.43 22.61 13.84
C LYS A 260 -15.87 22.69 15.29
N ARG A 261 -16.14 21.55 15.93
CA ARG A 261 -16.71 21.48 17.29
C ARG A 261 -15.75 22.01 18.36
N LEU A 262 -14.45 21.79 18.20
CA LEU A 262 -13.42 22.16 19.17
C LEU A 262 -12.64 23.41 18.76
N GLU A 263 -12.94 24.00 17.60
CA GLU A 263 -12.20 25.13 17.02
C GLU A 263 -10.69 24.85 16.87
N ILE A 264 -10.33 23.61 16.49
CA ILE A 264 -8.95 23.17 16.25
C ILE A 264 -8.76 22.93 14.75
N ASP A 265 -7.64 23.36 14.19
CA ASP A 265 -7.37 23.11 12.78
C ASP A 265 -7.17 21.61 12.48
N VAL A 266 -7.59 21.19 11.28
CA VAL A 266 -7.55 19.78 10.85
C VAL A 266 -6.15 19.19 10.95
N LYS A 267 -5.09 19.94 10.62
CA LYS A 267 -3.71 19.40 10.65
C LYS A 267 -3.24 19.13 12.07
N SER A 268 -3.65 19.96 13.03
CA SER A 268 -3.36 19.71 14.44
C SER A 268 -4.05 18.45 14.91
N LEU A 269 -5.34 18.24 14.58
CA LEU A 269 -6.04 16.99 14.92
C LEU A 269 -5.42 15.77 14.23
N GLU A 270 -5.01 15.89 12.97
CA GLU A 270 -4.30 14.83 12.24
C GLU A 270 -2.92 14.53 12.81
N ALA A 271 -2.33 15.40 13.63
CA ALA A 271 -1.04 15.19 14.29
C ALA A 271 -1.17 14.60 15.70
N LEU A 272 -2.40 14.42 16.20
CA LEU A 272 -2.68 13.83 17.50
C LEU A 272 -2.80 12.31 17.45
N TYR A 273 -2.57 11.74 18.61
CA TYR A 273 -2.87 10.36 18.92
C TYR A 273 -4.35 10.18 19.26
N THR A 274 -4.87 8.98 19.03
CA THR A 274 -6.27 8.66 19.36
C THR A 274 -6.56 8.95 20.84
N GLU A 275 -5.66 8.57 21.73
CA GLU A 275 -5.73 8.83 23.17
C GLU A 275 -5.74 10.31 23.48
N GLU A 276 -4.86 11.09 22.85
CA GLU A 276 -4.82 12.54 23.04
C GLU A 276 -6.14 13.18 22.60
N ILE A 277 -6.73 12.73 21.48
CA ILE A 277 -8.07 13.18 21.05
C ILE A 277 -9.13 12.79 22.09
N CYS A 278 -9.09 11.56 22.61
CA CYS A 278 -10.03 11.10 23.64
C CYS A 278 -9.90 11.93 24.93
N GLU A 279 -8.67 12.23 25.38
CA GLU A 279 -8.41 13.07 26.55
C GLU A 279 -8.92 14.51 26.38
N ILE A 280 -8.76 15.08 25.17
CA ILE A 280 -9.32 16.40 24.85
C ILE A 280 -10.85 16.36 24.93
N LEU A 281 -11.48 15.32 24.38
CA LEU A 281 -12.94 15.16 24.36
C LEU A 281 -13.56 14.91 25.74
N GLU A 282 -12.88 14.13 26.59
CA GLU A 282 -13.40 13.68 27.89
C GLU A 282 -13.00 14.58 29.06
N SER A 283 -11.83 15.21 29.00
CA SER A 283 -11.24 15.97 30.11
C SER A 283 -10.90 17.42 29.76
N ASN A 284 -11.28 17.91 28.58
CA ASN A 284 -10.96 19.26 28.09
C ASN A 284 -9.47 19.61 28.20
N LYS A 285 -8.61 18.62 27.99
CA LYS A 285 -7.16 18.81 28.01
C LYS A 285 -6.73 19.70 26.83
N THR A 286 -5.70 20.51 27.01
CA THR A 286 -5.14 21.34 25.93
C THR A 286 -4.28 20.51 24.99
N LEU A 287 -4.06 21.02 23.77
CA LEU A 287 -3.15 20.42 22.80
C LEU A 287 -1.72 20.22 23.37
N PRO A 288 -0.99 19.16 22.95
CA PRO A 288 0.40 18.97 23.31
C PRO A 288 1.29 20.14 22.84
N LYS A 289 2.27 20.54 23.67
CA LYS A 289 3.18 21.65 23.35
C LYS A 289 3.99 21.45 22.06
N ASN A 290 4.23 20.20 21.67
CA ASN A 290 5.02 19.84 20.48
C ASN A 290 4.18 19.66 19.21
N ILE A 291 2.90 20.07 19.21
CA ILE A 291 1.99 19.83 18.08
C ILE A 291 2.48 20.45 16.77
N GLU A 292 3.07 21.65 16.82
CA GLU A 292 3.65 22.30 15.63
C GLU A 292 4.78 21.48 15.00
N GLN A 293 5.65 20.87 15.82
CA GLN A 293 6.74 20.03 15.33
C GLN A 293 6.22 18.75 14.69
N ARG A 294 5.18 18.14 15.29
CA ARG A 294 4.53 16.93 14.76
C ARG A 294 3.87 17.17 13.40
N LYS A 295 3.33 18.38 13.16
CA LYS A 295 2.75 18.79 11.87
C LYS A 295 3.80 18.91 10.76
N VAL A 296 5.04 19.20 11.12
CA VAL A 296 6.17 19.25 10.20
C VAL A 296 6.65 17.82 9.92
N ARG A 297 7.27 17.15 10.90
CA ARG A 297 7.79 15.78 10.74
C ARG A 297 7.83 15.03 12.08
N CYS A 298 7.57 13.74 12.03
CA CYS A 298 7.72 12.81 13.16
C CYS A 298 8.37 11.52 12.66
N LEU A 299 9.27 10.97 13.49
CA LEU A 299 9.93 9.69 13.28
C LEU A 299 9.88 8.81 14.54
N LEU A 300 9.42 7.58 14.38
CA LEU A 300 9.45 6.57 15.44
C LEU A 300 10.59 5.57 15.19
N ILE A 301 11.43 5.33 16.20
CA ILE A 301 12.58 4.43 16.10
C ILE A 301 12.41 3.34 17.16
N PRO A 302 12.23 2.06 16.77
CA PRO A 302 12.22 0.96 17.72
C PRO A 302 13.61 0.77 18.35
N LYS A 303 13.67 0.63 19.68
CA LYS A 303 14.92 0.35 20.40
C LYS A 303 15.11 -1.15 20.60
N GLU A 304 16.26 -1.68 20.19
CA GLU A 304 16.54 -3.13 20.26
C GLU A 304 16.62 -3.68 21.70
N LYS A 305 17.01 -2.87 22.70
CA LYS A 305 17.34 -3.35 24.06
C LYS A 305 16.30 -3.08 25.14
N ARG A 306 15.30 -2.25 24.85
CA ARG A 306 14.19 -1.97 25.76
C ARG A 306 12.94 -2.09 24.91
N ASN A 307 11.96 -2.90 25.32
CA ASN A 307 10.66 -3.01 24.66
C ASN A 307 9.94 -1.65 24.63
N GLY A 308 10.36 -0.76 23.73
CA GLY A 308 10.03 0.65 23.70
C GLY A 308 10.59 1.34 22.45
N TYR A 309 10.19 2.59 22.25
CA TYR A 309 10.48 3.36 21.04
C TYR A 309 11.01 4.74 21.43
N ASP A 310 11.89 5.30 20.61
CA ASP A 310 12.14 6.74 20.61
C ASP A 310 11.28 7.41 19.56
N ILE A 311 10.76 8.59 19.91
CA ILE A 311 10.04 9.46 18.99
C ILE A 311 10.92 10.68 18.79
N SER A 312 11.47 10.83 17.58
CA SER A 312 12.20 12.02 17.14
C SER A 312 11.23 12.95 16.40
N LEU A 313 11.32 14.25 16.65
CA LEU A 313 10.37 15.24 16.15
C LEU A 313 11.12 16.40 15.48
N GLY A 314 10.55 16.97 14.42
CA GLY A 314 11.09 18.18 13.79
C GLY A 314 12.50 18.01 13.22
N GLU A 315 13.39 18.95 13.53
CA GLU A 315 14.76 19.05 12.96
C GLU A 315 15.66 17.86 13.31
N ASP A 316 15.45 17.23 14.48
CA ASP A 316 16.19 16.03 14.90
C ASP A 316 15.97 14.86 13.94
N VAL A 317 14.81 14.83 13.27
CA VAL A 317 14.51 13.84 12.22
C VAL A 317 15.43 14.06 11.03
N GLU A 318 15.69 15.29 10.60
CA GLU A 318 16.52 15.56 9.42
C GLU A 318 17.96 15.07 9.62
N SER A 319 18.52 15.40 10.78
CA SER A 319 19.85 14.93 11.17
C SER A 319 19.93 13.42 11.20
N PHE A 320 18.88 12.75 11.72
CA PHE A 320 18.81 11.29 11.71
C PHE A 320 18.73 10.72 10.28
N LEU A 321 17.89 11.29 9.41
CA LEU A 321 17.71 10.85 8.02
C LEU A 321 19.02 11.00 7.22
N GLU A 322 19.69 12.14 7.35
CA GLU A 322 20.98 12.40 6.70
C GLU A 322 22.07 11.42 7.14
N GLN A 323 22.11 11.10 8.43
CA GLN A 323 23.14 10.21 8.98
C GLN A 323 22.88 8.73 8.68
N ASN A 324 21.62 8.30 8.65
CA ASN A 324 21.26 6.87 8.64
C ASN A 324 20.62 6.39 7.33
N LEU A 325 19.96 7.24 6.56
CA LEU A 325 19.26 6.85 5.32
C LEU A 325 19.95 7.36 4.06
N LEU A 326 20.40 8.63 4.04
CA LEU A 326 20.99 9.25 2.85
C LEU A 326 22.48 8.92 2.67
N LYS A 327 23.13 8.31 3.67
CA LYS A 327 24.53 7.86 3.61
C LYS A 327 24.74 6.47 3.01
N GLN A 328 23.74 5.84 2.40
CA GLN A 328 23.99 4.69 1.52
C GLN A 328 24.52 5.18 0.17
N GLU A 329 25.83 5.29 0.09
CA GLU A 329 26.68 5.46 -1.09
C GLU A 329 25.93 5.85 -2.38
N ALA A 330 25.88 7.15 -2.66
CA ALA A 330 25.90 7.67 -4.02
C ALA A 330 27.24 7.29 -4.70
N LYS A 331 27.56 6.00 -4.75
CA LYS A 331 28.51 5.48 -5.73
C LYS A 331 27.86 5.75 -7.08
N THR A 332 28.66 6.29 -7.99
CA THR A 332 28.37 6.48 -9.42
C THR A 332 27.93 5.16 -10.08
N GLN A 333 26.73 4.69 -9.76
CA GLN A 333 26.10 3.53 -10.40
C GLN A 333 25.55 4.01 -11.74
N LYS A 334 26.22 3.61 -12.82
CA LYS A 334 25.69 3.76 -14.19
C LYS A 334 24.50 2.84 -14.44
N GLU A 335 24.28 1.86 -13.56
CA GLU A 335 23.28 0.82 -13.68
C GLU A 335 22.58 0.59 -12.33
N LEU A 336 21.25 0.59 -12.35
CA LEU A 336 20.38 0.25 -11.22
C LEU A 336 19.69 -1.08 -11.54
N LYS A 337 19.47 -1.91 -10.51
CA LYS A 337 18.80 -3.20 -10.64
C LYS A 337 17.53 -3.23 -9.81
N GLY A 338 16.51 -3.90 -10.34
CA GLY A 338 15.27 -4.18 -9.63
C GLY A 338 14.62 -5.46 -10.17
N GLN A 339 13.39 -5.71 -9.73
CA GLN A 339 12.59 -6.85 -10.16
C GLN A 339 11.73 -6.46 -11.36
N THR A 340 11.72 -7.31 -12.40
CA THR A 340 10.88 -7.11 -13.58
C THR A 340 9.41 -7.36 -13.23
N ALA A 341 8.57 -6.34 -13.41
CA ALA A 341 7.14 -6.45 -13.26
C ALA A 341 6.41 -6.71 -14.59
N TYR A 342 6.85 -6.02 -15.65
CA TYR A 342 6.43 -6.25 -17.04
C TYR A 342 7.62 -6.07 -17.97
N ALA A 343 7.81 -7.04 -18.85
CA ALA A 343 8.95 -7.14 -19.74
C ALA A 343 8.95 -6.05 -20.84
N GLY A 344 10.08 -5.91 -21.52
CA GLY A 344 10.29 -4.96 -22.61
C GLY A 344 11.36 -3.92 -22.34
N LYS A 345 11.70 -3.17 -23.40
CA LYS A 345 12.86 -2.30 -23.41
C LYS A 345 12.56 -0.96 -24.06
N VAL A 346 12.80 0.13 -23.33
CA VAL A 346 12.53 1.49 -23.80
C VAL A 346 13.58 2.50 -23.33
N LYS A 347 13.64 3.65 -24.00
CA LYS A 347 14.43 4.81 -23.60
C LYS A 347 13.52 6.02 -23.43
N GLY A 348 13.85 6.88 -22.48
CA GLY A 348 13.10 8.12 -22.25
C GLY A 348 13.75 8.98 -21.17
N LYS A 349 13.23 10.20 -21.01
CA LYS A 349 13.69 11.12 -19.97
C LYS A 349 13.02 10.78 -18.65
N VAL A 350 13.80 10.78 -17.57
CA VAL A 350 13.30 10.57 -16.21
C VAL A 350 12.41 11.74 -15.80
N LYS A 351 11.27 11.41 -15.21
CA LYS A 351 10.43 12.31 -14.43
C LYS A 351 10.19 11.71 -13.05
N LEU A 352 10.70 12.39 -12.03
CA LEU A 352 10.42 12.07 -10.64
C LEU A 352 9.00 12.50 -10.27
N VAL A 353 8.17 11.54 -9.86
CA VAL A 353 6.76 11.74 -9.51
C VAL A 353 6.55 11.18 -8.11
N PHE A 354 6.07 12.02 -7.19
CA PHE A 354 5.93 11.66 -5.77
C PHE A 354 4.49 11.81 -5.26
N GLY A 355 3.59 12.31 -6.11
CA GLY A 355 2.20 12.59 -5.78
C GLY A 355 1.44 13.20 -6.96
N PRO A 356 0.12 13.34 -6.85
CA PRO A 356 -0.74 13.84 -7.93
C PRO A 356 -0.35 15.24 -8.43
N GLN A 357 0.24 16.07 -7.58
CA GLN A 357 0.78 17.39 -7.94
C GLN A 357 1.90 17.35 -9.00
N HIS A 358 2.49 16.17 -9.24
CA HIS A 358 3.51 15.97 -10.27
C HIS A 358 2.94 15.30 -11.54
N ASN A 359 1.62 15.07 -11.63
CA ASN A 359 1.04 14.36 -12.77
C ASN A 359 1.33 15.08 -14.10
N ASP A 360 1.17 16.40 -14.14
CA ASP A 360 1.29 17.19 -15.38
C ASP A 360 2.73 17.36 -15.87
N LYS A 361 3.70 17.00 -15.04
CA LYS A 361 5.12 17.01 -15.38
C LYS A 361 5.50 15.89 -16.35
N VAL A 362 4.77 14.77 -16.31
CA VAL A 362 5.02 13.59 -17.15
C VAL A 362 4.40 13.80 -18.52
N LYS A 363 5.24 13.76 -19.56
CA LYS A 363 4.82 13.85 -20.96
C LYS A 363 4.92 12.49 -21.64
N GLU A 364 4.30 12.39 -22.81
CA GLU A 364 4.36 11.19 -23.63
C GLU A 364 5.83 10.83 -23.95
N GLY A 365 6.20 9.57 -23.71
CA GLY A 365 7.57 9.09 -23.94
C GLY A 365 8.53 9.23 -22.75
N ASP A 366 8.13 9.88 -21.65
CA ASP A 366 8.94 9.98 -20.43
C ASP A 366 8.96 8.66 -19.64
N ILE A 367 9.96 8.50 -18.77
CA ILE A 367 10.07 7.39 -17.81
C ILE A 367 9.62 7.91 -16.44
N LEU A 368 8.55 7.34 -15.90
CA LEU A 368 8.07 7.70 -14.57
C LEU A 368 8.93 6.98 -13.53
N VAL A 369 9.59 7.76 -12.68
CA VAL A 369 10.37 7.26 -11.55
C VAL A 369 9.72 7.72 -10.25
N SER A 370 9.44 6.81 -9.33
CA SER A 370 8.80 7.12 -8.04
C SER A 370 9.31 6.21 -6.93
N ILE A 371 9.06 6.55 -5.67
CA ILE A 371 9.30 5.62 -4.56
C ILE A 371 8.28 4.48 -4.61
N VAL A 372 7.00 4.85 -4.76
CA VAL A 372 5.86 3.96 -4.89
C VAL A 372 4.78 4.66 -5.72
N THR A 373 3.94 3.90 -6.41
CA THR A 373 2.81 4.46 -7.16
C THR A 373 1.49 4.27 -6.40
N SER A 374 0.53 5.16 -6.64
CA SER A 374 -0.84 5.08 -6.15
C SER A 374 -1.84 5.32 -7.30
N PRO A 375 -3.14 5.01 -7.13
CA PRO A 375 -4.16 5.25 -8.16
C PRO A 375 -4.21 6.72 -8.63
N GLN A 376 -3.88 7.67 -7.76
CA GLN A 376 -3.83 9.09 -8.07
C GLN A 376 -2.76 9.45 -9.12
N LEU A 377 -1.79 8.56 -9.38
CA LEU A 377 -0.76 8.74 -10.41
C LEU A 377 -1.16 8.14 -11.77
N LEU A 378 -2.34 7.50 -11.88
CA LEU A 378 -2.80 6.90 -13.14
C LEU A 378 -2.75 7.87 -14.34
N PRO A 379 -3.11 9.16 -14.22
CA PRO A 379 -2.98 10.10 -15.35
C PRO A 379 -1.53 10.22 -15.87
N ALA A 380 -0.53 10.26 -14.97
CA ALA A 380 0.87 10.28 -15.35
C ALA A 380 1.35 8.94 -15.91
N MET A 381 0.93 7.83 -15.30
CA MET A 381 1.26 6.48 -15.76
C MET A 381 0.72 6.20 -17.17
N LYS A 382 -0.46 6.75 -17.52
CA LYS A 382 -1.03 6.68 -18.88
C LYS A 382 -0.14 7.33 -19.94
N ARG A 383 0.62 8.39 -19.60
CA ARG A 383 1.55 9.07 -20.53
C ARG A 383 2.98 8.52 -20.54
N ALA A 384 3.44 7.99 -19.40
CA ALA A 384 4.80 7.47 -19.31
C ALA A 384 5.01 6.22 -20.19
N LYS A 385 6.22 6.01 -20.70
CA LYS A 385 6.58 4.86 -21.55
C LYS A 385 7.07 3.65 -20.74
N ALA A 386 7.56 3.87 -19.53
CA ALA A 386 7.90 2.84 -18.56
C ALA A 386 7.86 3.38 -17.13
N PHE A 387 7.80 2.46 -16.16
CA PHE A 387 7.75 2.78 -14.74
C PHE A 387 8.96 2.18 -14.01
N VAL A 388 9.59 2.98 -13.15
CA VAL A 388 10.65 2.54 -12.25
C VAL A 388 10.29 2.92 -10.83
N THR A 389 10.29 1.97 -9.89
CA THR A 389 10.04 2.26 -8.47
C THR A 389 11.14 1.80 -7.54
N ASP A 390 11.38 2.56 -6.46
CA ASP A 390 12.31 2.16 -5.40
C ASP A 390 11.75 1.00 -4.57
N ILE A 391 10.45 1.07 -4.28
CA ILE A 391 9.75 0.10 -3.44
C ILE A 391 8.67 -0.59 -4.28
N GLY A 392 8.52 -1.90 -4.06
CA GLY A 392 7.47 -2.71 -4.64
C GLY A 392 7.99 -4.03 -5.15
N GLY A 393 7.13 -5.05 -5.14
CA GLY A 393 7.35 -6.32 -5.82
C GLY A 393 6.42 -6.49 -7.02
N VAL A 394 6.45 -7.65 -7.67
CA VAL A 394 5.64 -7.96 -8.87
C VAL A 394 4.11 -7.87 -8.71
N THR A 395 3.58 -7.55 -7.53
CA THR A 395 2.14 -7.28 -7.29
C THR A 395 1.88 -5.93 -6.63
N CYS A 396 2.86 -5.03 -6.64
CA CYS A 396 2.59 -3.65 -6.28
C CYS A 396 1.73 -2.97 -7.36
N HIS A 397 1.16 -1.82 -7.02
CA HIS A 397 0.32 -1.04 -7.94
C HIS A 397 1.03 -0.78 -9.27
N ALA A 398 2.31 -0.38 -9.25
CA ALA A 398 3.10 -0.16 -10.47
C ALA A 398 3.14 -1.41 -11.36
N ALA A 399 3.33 -2.58 -10.76
CA ALA A 399 3.40 -3.85 -11.47
C ALA A 399 2.08 -4.25 -12.11
N ILE A 400 0.96 -4.11 -11.38
CA ILE A 400 -0.38 -4.44 -11.89
C ILE A 400 -0.72 -3.52 -13.07
N VAL A 401 -0.64 -2.20 -12.87
CA VAL A 401 -0.96 -1.20 -13.89
C VAL A 401 -0.04 -1.32 -15.11
N SER A 402 1.23 -1.69 -14.92
CA SER A 402 2.15 -1.91 -16.05
C SER A 402 1.72 -3.04 -16.99
N ARG A 403 1.10 -4.10 -16.46
CA ARG A 403 0.60 -5.23 -17.24
C ARG A 403 -0.65 -4.86 -18.02
N GLU A 404 -1.55 -4.12 -17.38
CA GLU A 404 -2.78 -3.60 -18.00
C GLU A 404 -2.44 -2.64 -19.14
N MET A 405 -1.50 -1.73 -18.91
CA MET A 405 -1.06 -0.75 -19.91
C MET A 405 -0.02 -1.30 -20.91
N LYS A 406 0.46 -2.52 -20.71
CA LYS A 406 1.53 -3.17 -21.50
C LYS A 406 2.80 -2.32 -21.63
N LYS A 407 3.26 -1.74 -20.52
CA LYS A 407 4.44 -0.85 -20.45
C LYS A 407 5.56 -1.47 -19.61
N PRO A 408 6.83 -1.41 -20.05
CA PRO A 408 7.93 -1.98 -19.26
C PRO A 408 7.98 -1.41 -17.85
N CYS A 409 8.22 -2.28 -16.87
CA CYS A 409 8.22 -1.87 -15.47
C CYS A 409 9.25 -2.64 -14.65
N ILE A 410 10.06 -1.89 -13.90
CA ILE A 410 11.02 -2.40 -12.92
C ILE A 410 10.65 -1.82 -11.56
N VAL A 411 10.51 -2.69 -10.57
CA VAL A 411 10.12 -2.32 -9.20
C VAL A 411 11.20 -2.75 -8.22
N GLY A 412 11.22 -2.17 -7.02
CA GLY A 412 12.15 -2.59 -5.98
C GLY A 412 13.62 -2.24 -6.28
N THR A 413 13.87 -1.13 -6.99
CA THR A 413 15.23 -0.66 -7.30
C THR A 413 15.99 -0.10 -6.10
N LYS A 414 15.28 0.14 -4.99
CA LYS A 414 15.76 0.65 -3.70
C LYS A 414 16.25 2.10 -3.70
N THR A 415 16.93 2.54 -4.77
CA THR A 415 17.65 3.84 -4.80
C THR A 415 17.46 4.64 -6.10
N ALA A 416 16.58 4.24 -7.02
CA ALA A 416 16.39 4.97 -8.28
C ALA A 416 16.00 6.44 -8.09
N THR A 417 15.15 6.77 -7.12
CA THR A 417 14.78 8.19 -6.87
C THR A 417 15.89 9.03 -6.26
N GLN A 418 16.93 8.38 -5.70
CA GLN A 418 18.10 9.04 -5.13
C GLN A 418 19.22 9.23 -6.16
N VAL A 419 19.28 8.33 -7.15
CA VAL A 419 20.35 8.30 -8.16
C VAL A 419 19.94 9.05 -9.44
N LEU A 420 18.67 8.95 -9.84
CA LEU A 420 18.14 9.55 -11.06
C LEU A 420 17.55 10.94 -10.80
N HIS A 421 17.75 11.86 -11.74
CA HIS A 421 17.24 13.22 -11.68
C HIS A 421 16.29 13.51 -12.84
N ASP A 422 15.47 14.54 -12.70
CA ASP A 422 14.59 14.97 -13.78
C ASP A 422 15.38 15.36 -15.02
N GLY A 423 15.01 14.77 -16.16
CA GLY A 423 15.66 15.02 -17.44
C GLY A 423 16.76 14.03 -17.80
N ASP A 424 17.25 13.22 -16.85
CA ASP A 424 18.20 12.15 -17.12
C ASP A 424 17.66 11.25 -18.23
N LEU A 425 18.46 10.98 -19.25
CA LEU A 425 18.11 10.02 -20.29
C LEU A 425 18.53 8.63 -19.84
N VAL A 426 17.54 7.73 -19.71
CA VAL A 426 17.78 6.35 -19.26
C VAL A 426 17.29 5.33 -20.27
N GLU A 427 17.89 4.14 -20.24
CA GLU A 427 17.36 2.93 -20.83
C GLU A 427 16.75 2.07 -19.71
N VAL A 428 15.47 1.73 -19.86
CA VAL A 428 14.79 0.74 -19.02
C VAL A 428 14.77 -0.57 -19.79
N ASP A 429 15.56 -1.53 -19.33
CA ASP A 429 15.68 -2.88 -19.87
C ASP A 429 14.99 -3.83 -18.89
N ALA A 430 13.66 -3.86 -18.93
CA ALA A 430 12.86 -4.66 -18.02
C ALA A 430 12.98 -6.16 -18.31
N ASP A 431 13.41 -6.57 -19.50
CA ASP A 431 13.73 -7.99 -19.77
C ASP A 431 14.84 -8.51 -18.84
N LYS A 432 15.73 -7.61 -18.39
CA LYS A 432 16.85 -7.94 -17.49
C LYS A 432 16.69 -7.36 -16.08
N GLY A 433 15.63 -6.59 -15.82
CA GLY A 433 15.42 -5.90 -14.55
C GLY A 433 16.45 -4.79 -14.30
N VAL A 434 16.90 -4.10 -15.36
CA VAL A 434 18.00 -3.14 -15.31
C VAL A 434 17.59 -1.75 -15.83
N VAL A 435 18.00 -0.69 -15.13
CA VAL A 435 17.94 0.70 -15.62
C VAL A 435 19.36 1.23 -15.81
N ARG A 436 19.68 1.74 -17.02
CA ARG A 436 20.99 2.30 -17.36
C ARG A 436 20.89 3.80 -17.60
N ILE A 437 21.80 4.57 -17.02
CA ILE A 437 21.92 6.00 -17.27
C ILE A 437 22.69 6.19 -18.57
N ILE A 438 22.02 6.75 -19.59
CA ILE A 438 22.64 7.06 -20.89
C ILE A 438 23.27 8.45 -20.84
N LYS A 439 22.56 9.43 -20.30
CA LYS A 439 23.00 10.82 -20.18
C LYS A 439 22.36 11.47 -18.94
N LYS A 440 23.14 12.24 -18.18
CA LYS A 440 22.65 13.15 -17.14
C LYS A 440 22.33 14.52 -17.75
#